data_AF-A0A959BUZ2-F1
#
_entry.id   AF-A0A959BUZ2-F1
#
_cell.length_a   1.000
_cell.length_b   1.000
_cell.length_c   1.000
_cell.angle_alpha   90.00
_cell.angle_beta   90.00
_cell.angle_gamma   90.00
#
_symmetry.space_group_name_H-M   'P 1'
#
loop_
_entity.id
_entity.type
_entity.pdbx_description
1 polymer ?
#
loop_
_entity_poly.entity_id
_entity_poly.type
_entity_poly.pdbx_seq_one_letter_code
_entity_poly.pdbx_strand_id
1 'polypeptide(L)'
;MSKAIEVQQEVTIKFAGDSGDGMQLTGTLFTDNTALSGSDLATFPDFPAEIRAPQGTLAGVSGFQLHFGSREILTPGDDCDVLVAMNAAALKANLQHLAPGSAIIVNTDGFDKKNLRLAKYENGENPLESGVLDGYEVIRIPVTKLTREALIDSDLSTRDKDLCKNMFVLGFLYWRYNRSLDSTLDFLRQKLSRKLALLEANITALRAGYHYGDTVEAFTTRYEVKPAPLEKGAYRNIMGNEALVIGLITAAQKAGLPLFYGSYPITPASDILHSLAQ
;
A
#
# COMPACT_ATOMS: atom_id res chain seq x y z
N MET A 1 10.25 -23.82 -14.75
CA MET A 1 8.91 -24.45 -14.64
C MET A 1 7.89 -23.32 -14.47
N SER A 2 6.74 -23.36 -15.15
CA SER A 2 5.71 -22.32 -14.98
C SER A 2 5.13 -22.41 -13.57
N LYS A 3 5.19 -21.31 -12.81
CA LYS A 3 4.56 -21.21 -11.48
C LYS A 3 3.04 -21.34 -11.63
N ALA A 4 2.37 -21.96 -10.65
CA ALA A 4 0.92 -22.16 -10.70
C ALA A 4 0.20 -20.80 -10.61
N ILE A 5 -0.88 -20.63 -11.38
CA ILE A 5 -1.75 -19.44 -11.29
C ILE A 5 -3.05 -19.88 -10.60
N GLU A 6 -3.35 -19.25 -9.47
CA GLU A 6 -4.58 -19.47 -8.72
C GLU A 6 -5.52 -18.28 -8.90
N VAL A 7 -6.76 -18.56 -9.31
CA VAL A 7 -7.77 -17.52 -9.51
C VAL A 7 -8.49 -17.25 -8.19
N GLN A 8 -8.41 -16.00 -7.72
CA GLN A 8 -9.13 -15.54 -6.53
C GLN A 8 -10.33 -14.69 -6.93
N GLN A 9 -11.44 -14.83 -6.20
CA GLN A 9 -12.62 -14.01 -6.46
C GLN A 9 -12.44 -12.58 -5.95
N GLU A 10 -11.83 -12.44 -4.77
CA GLU A 10 -11.54 -11.17 -4.12
C GLU A 10 -10.30 -11.32 -3.22
N VAL A 11 -9.67 -10.20 -2.92
CA VAL A 11 -8.45 -10.13 -2.11
C VAL A 11 -8.44 -8.82 -1.35
N THR A 12 -8.13 -8.88 -0.06
CA THR A 12 -7.88 -7.73 0.81
C THR A 12 -6.40 -7.66 1.19
N ILE A 13 -5.74 -6.57 0.81
CA ILE A 13 -4.32 -6.30 1.12
C ILE A 13 -4.25 -5.11 2.06
N LYS A 14 -3.53 -5.27 3.18
CA LYS A 14 -3.16 -4.16 4.07
C LYS A 14 -1.68 -3.87 3.97
N PHE A 15 -1.33 -2.68 3.54
CA PHE A 15 0.01 -2.11 3.62
C PHE A 15 0.18 -1.45 4.98
N ALA A 16 1.23 -1.78 5.73
CA ALA A 16 1.49 -1.20 7.04
C ALA A 16 2.98 -0.92 7.27
N GLY A 17 3.27 0.28 7.77
CA GLY A 17 4.64 0.76 8.01
C GLY A 17 4.64 2.05 8.83
N ASP A 18 5.81 2.68 8.99
CA ASP A 18 5.87 3.96 9.69
C ASP A 18 5.28 5.08 8.83
N SER A 19 4.72 6.10 9.48
CA SER A 19 4.38 7.36 8.82
C SER A 19 5.60 7.92 8.09
N GLY A 20 5.46 8.18 6.79
CA GLY A 20 6.55 8.60 5.91
C GLY A 20 7.22 7.49 5.10
N ASP A 21 6.94 6.21 5.37
CA ASP A 21 7.45 5.08 4.55
C ASP A 21 6.72 4.92 3.20
N GLY A 22 5.72 5.74 2.91
CA GLY A 22 5.02 5.73 1.63
C GLY A 22 3.97 4.64 1.47
N MET A 23 3.38 4.14 2.57
CA MET A 23 2.29 3.14 2.53
C MET A 23 1.07 3.65 1.76
N GLN A 24 0.70 4.92 1.96
CA GLN A 24 -0.38 5.57 1.23
C GLN A 24 -0.11 5.58 -0.29
N LEU A 25 1.08 6.03 -0.69
CA LEU A 25 1.49 6.07 -2.09
C LEU A 25 1.47 4.67 -2.72
N THR A 26 1.98 3.67 -1.99
CA THR A 26 2.03 2.27 -2.45
C THR A 26 0.62 1.72 -2.66
N GLY A 27 -0.26 1.94 -1.69
CA GLY A 27 -1.66 1.54 -1.76
C GLY A 27 -2.40 2.24 -2.90
N THR A 28 -2.20 3.54 -3.09
CA THR A 28 -2.78 4.29 -4.22
C THR A 28 -2.31 3.75 -5.56
N LEU A 29 -1.01 3.50 -5.75
CA LEU A 29 -0.49 2.98 -7.02
C LEU A 29 -1.02 1.59 -7.34
N PHE A 30 -1.12 0.73 -6.33
CA PHE A 30 -1.73 -0.58 -6.50
C PHE A 30 -3.24 -0.48 -6.79
N THR A 31 -3.94 0.48 -6.17
CA THR A 31 -5.35 0.78 -6.45
C THR A 31 -5.54 1.19 -7.90
N ASP A 32 -4.72 2.13 -8.40
CA ASP A 32 -4.81 2.61 -9.79
C ASP A 32 -4.52 1.48 -10.78
N ASN A 33 -3.51 0.65 -10.51
CA ASN A 33 -3.23 -0.55 -11.31
C ASN A 33 -4.41 -1.53 -11.32
N THR A 34 -5.03 -1.74 -10.16
CA THR A 34 -6.19 -2.62 -9.98
C THR A 34 -7.43 -2.10 -10.72
N ALA A 35 -7.71 -0.80 -10.63
CA ALA A 35 -8.80 -0.17 -11.38
C ALA A 35 -8.59 -0.32 -12.89
N LEU A 36 -7.37 -0.08 -13.40
CA LEU A 36 -7.04 -0.24 -14.82
C LEU A 36 -7.14 -1.69 -15.31
N SER A 37 -7.04 -2.67 -14.41
CA SER A 37 -7.24 -4.08 -14.72
C SER A 37 -8.73 -4.50 -14.76
N GLY A 38 -9.64 -3.60 -14.42
CA GLY A 38 -11.09 -3.83 -14.43
C GLY A 38 -11.64 -4.59 -13.21
N SER A 39 -10.86 -4.71 -12.13
CA SER A 39 -11.39 -5.19 -10.85
C SER A 39 -12.21 -4.09 -10.18
N ASP A 40 -13.32 -4.48 -9.53
CA ASP A 40 -14.01 -3.56 -8.63
C ASP A 40 -13.25 -3.49 -7.29
N LEU A 41 -13.34 -2.36 -6.59
CA LEU A 41 -12.51 -2.12 -5.41
C LEU A 41 -13.08 -1.12 -4.41
N ALA A 42 -12.63 -1.25 -3.17
CA ALA A 42 -12.80 -0.28 -2.10
C ALA A 42 -11.50 -0.10 -1.32
N THR A 43 -11.21 1.13 -0.88
CA THR A 43 -9.97 1.45 -0.16
C THR A 43 -10.25 2.06 1.20
N PHE A 44 -9.29 1.92 2.11
CA PHE A 44 -9.30 2.55 3.42
C PHE A 44 -7.89 3.02 3.80
N PRO A 45 -7.61 4.33 3.66
CA PRO A 45 -6.36 4.89 4.16
C PRO A 45 -6.41 5.08 5.68
N ASP A 46 -5.42 4.52 6.37
CA ASP A 46 -5.30 4.48 7.83
C ASP A 46 -4.11 5.34 8.29
N PHE A 47 -4.41 6.48 8.91
CA PHE A 47 -3.42 7.46 9.34
C PHE A 47 -3.28 7.45 10.87
N PRO A 48 -2.05 7.48 11.41
CA PRO A 48 -1.86 7.63 12.84
C PRO A 48 -2.36 9.00 13.30
N ALA A 49 -2.93 9.06 14.51
CA ALA A 49 -3.34 10.32 15.11
C ALA A 49 -2.14 11.25 15.41
N GLU A 50 -0.97 10.67 15.66
CA GLU A 50 0.26 11.43 15.91
C GLU A 50 0.94 11.83 14.59
N ILE A 51 1.00 13.13 14.33
CA ILE A 51 1.63 13.71 13.13
C ILE A 51 3.13 13.36 13.06
N ARG A 52 3.80 13.24 14.22
CA ARG A 52 5.25 12.97 14.33
C ARG A 52 5.57 11.96 15.43
N ALA A 53 4.93 10.80 15.38
CA ALA A 53 5.35 9.68 16.22
C ALA A 53 6.80 9.25 15.87
N PRO A 54 7.59 8.79 16.85
CA PRO A 54 8.89 8.20 16.57
C PRO A 54 8.76 6.95 15.67
N GLN A 55 9.63 6.81 14.67
CA GLN A 55 9.67 5.63 13.80
C GLN A 55 9.86 4.34 14.60
N GLY A 56 9.19 3.27 14.18
CA GLY A 56 9.20 1.96 14.84
C GLY A 56 8.30 1.87 16.07
N THR A 57 7.45 2.86 16.35
CA THR A 57 6.48 2.84 17.46
C THR A 57 5.06 2.56 16.97
N LEU A 58 4.23 1.97 17.83
CA LEU A 58 2.83 1.66 17.51
C LEU A 58 2.01 2.91 17.14
N ALA A 59 2.27 4.05 17.79
CA ALA A 59 1.57 5.30 17.53
C ALA A 59 1.91 5.92 16.17
N GLY A 60 3.01 5.49 15.54
CA GLY A 60 3.46 5.97 14.23
C GLY A 60 3.11 5.06 13.07
N VAL A 61 2.42 3.95 13.32
CA VAL A 61 2.00 3.04 12.26
C VAL A 61 0.95 3.72 11.39
N SER A 62 1.21 3.76 10.10
CA SER A 62 0.25 4.12 9.06
C SER A 62 0.00 2.91 8.18
N GLY A 63 -1.23 2.79 7.69
CA GLY A 63 -1.58 1.76 6.75
C GLY A 63 -2.47 2.22 5.60
N PHE A 64 -2.57 1.37 4.61
CA PHE A 64 -3.52 1.52 3.51
C PHE A 64 -4.10 0.15 3.22
N GLN A 65 -5.42 0.03 3.28
CA GLN A 65 -6.11 -1.21 2.95
C GLN A 65 -6.81 -1.06 1.60
N LEU A 66 -6.71 -2.11 0.79
CA LEU A 66 -7.42 -2.24 -0.48
C LEU A 66 -8.09 -3.60 -0.50
N HIS A 67 -9.38 -3.60 -0.76
CA HIS A 67 -10.16 -4.78 -1.09
C HIS A 67 -10.57 -4.68 -2.56
N PHE A 68 -10.28 -5.72 -3.33
CA PHE A 68 -10.57 -5.75 -4.76
C PHE A 68 -11.01 -7.13 -5.21
N GLY A 69 -11.85 -7.18 -6.24
CA GLY A 69 -12.43 -8.44 -6.68
C GLY A 69 -12.97 -8.43 -8.11
N SER A 70 -13.40 -9.63 -8.50
CA SER A 70 -14.13 -9.94 -9.74
C SER A 70 -15.64 -9.85 -9.57
N ARG A 71 -16.10 -9.29 -8.45
CA ARG A 71 -17.50 -9.04 -8.08
C ARG A 71 -17.63 -7.62 -7.56
N GLU A 72 -18.86 -7.18 -7.31
CA GLU A 72 -19.12 -5.88 -6.69
C GLU A 72 -18.49 -5.81 -5.28
N ILE A 73 -17.68 -4.79 -5.03
CA ILE A 73 -16.99 -4.53 -3.77
C ILE A 73 -17.50 -3.22 -3.17
N LEU A 74 -18.13 -3.32 -1.99
CA LEU A 74 -18.75 -2.15 -1.33
C LEU A 74 -18.01 -1.70 -0.07
N THR A 75 -17.09 -2.51 0.44
CA THR A 75 -16.39 -2.28 1.70
C THR A 75 -14.91 -2.59 1.56
N PRO A 76 -14.02 -1.92 2.30
CA PRO A 76 -12.58 -2.19 2.27
C PRO A 76 -12.18 -3.54 2.91
N GLY A 77 -13.14 -4.34 3.40
CA GLY A 77 -12.91 -5.62 4.07
C GLY A 77 -12.69 -5.48 5.58
N ASP A 78 -13.15 -6.46 6.36
CA ASP A 78 -12.94 -6.49 7.81
C ASP A 78 -11.57 -7.10 8.15
N ASP A 79 -11.33 -8.32 7.65
CA ASP A 79 -10.04 -9.01 7.75
C ASP A 79 -9.25 -8.88 6.44
N CYS A 80 -7.92 -8.89 6.56
CA CYS A 80 -7.02 -8.88 5.40
C CYS A 80 -6.44 -10.28 5.08
N ASP A 81 -6.44 -10.61 3.79
CA ASP A 81 -5.86 -11.84 3.25
C ASP A 81 -4.34 -11.73 3.17
N VAL A 82 -3.83 -10.51 2.97
CA VAL A 82 -2.39 -10.23 2.91
C VAL A 82 -2.04 -9.01 3.73
N LEU A 83 -1.17 -9.18 4.72
CA LEU A 83 -0.53 -8.07 5.44
C LEU A 83 0.89 -7.87 4.91
N VAL A 84 1.19 -6.66 4.47
CA VAL A 84 2.57 -6.18 4.27
C VAL A 84 2.99 -5.40 5.51
N ALA A 85 3.93 -5.95 6.28
CA ALA A 85 4.47 -5.30 7.47
C ALA A 85 5.92 -4.87 7.26
N MET A 86 6.15 -3.56 7.21
CA MET A 86 7.48 -2.97 6.97
C MET A 86 8.41 -2.99 8.20
N ASN A 87 7.85 -3.22 9.40
CA ASN A 87 8.58 -3.32 10.65
C ASN A 87 7.76 -4.07 11.73
N ALA A 88 8.37 -4.29 12.89
CA ALA A 88 7.75 -5.00 14.01
C ALA A 88 6.49 -4.31 14.57
N ALA A 89 6.45 -2.96 14.58
CA ALA A 89 5.29 -2.19 15.05
C ALA A 89 4.09 -2.36 14.12
N ALA A 90 4.32 -2.29 12.81
CA ALA A 90 3.31 -2.52 11.78
C ALA A 90 2.71 -3.92 11.87
N LEU A 91 3.53 -4.95 12.10
CA LEU A 91 3.05 -6.31 12.36
C LEU A 91 2.17 -6.35 13.61
N LYS A 92 2.66 -5.84 14.75
CA LYS A 92 1.94 -5.88 16.02
C LYS A 92 0.58 -5.18 15.96
N ALA A 93 0.53 -4.02 15.33
CA ALA A 93 -0.67 -3.21 15.24
C ALA A 93 -1.77 -3.85 14.37
N ASN A 94 -1.41 -4.75 13.46
CA ASN A 94 -2.33 -5.28 12.45
C ASN A 94 -2.59 -6.77 12.53
N LEU A 95 -1.80 -7.54 13.28
CA LEU A 95 -1.92 -9.00 13.35
C LEU A 95 -3.33 -9.50 13.71
N GLN A 96 -4.06 -8.74 14.53
CA GLN A 96 -5.42 -9.08 14.95
C GLN A 96 -6.49 -8.95 13.84
N HIS A 97 -6.17 -8.34 12.71
CA HIS A 97 -7.08 -8.12 11.57
C HIS A 97 -6.76 -9.07 10.40
N LEU A 98 -6.12 -10.21 10.67
CA LEU A 98 -5.83 -11.23 9.67
C LEU A 98 -6.72 -12.44 9.90
N ALA A 99 -7.29 -12.94 8.81
CA ALA A 99 -7.94 -14.24 8.81
C ALA A 99 -6.89 -15.37 9.01
N PRO A 100 -7.27 -16.51 9.62
CA PRO A 100 -6.41 -17.69 9.66
C PRO A 100 -6.02 -18.15 8.24
N GLY A 101 -4.75 -18.47 8.03
CA GLY A 101 -4.22 -18.86 6.72
C GLY A 101 -3.82 -17.69 5.81
N SER A 102 -4.07 -16.44 6.21
CA SER A 102 -3.62 -15.25 5.49
C SER A 102 -2.09 -15.20 5.32
N ALA A 103 -1.64 -14.48 4.30
CA ALA A 103 -0.22 -14.27 4.05
C ALA A 103 0.31 -13.03 4.77
N ILE A 104 1.53 -13.11 5.27
CA ILE A 104 2.23 -12.00 5.91
C ILE A 104 3.56 -11.78 5.20
N ILE A 105 3.69 -10.67 4.49
CA ILE A 105 4.93 -10.23 3.88
C ILE A 105 5.65 -9.30 4.87
N VAL A 106 6.76 -9.76 5.43
CA VAL A 106 7.52 -9.02 6.45
C VAL A 106 8.85 -8.52 5.88
N ASN A 107 9.13 -7.24 6.10
CA ASN A 107 10.47 -6.71 5.94
C ASN A 107 11.34 -7.08 7.14
N THR A 108 12.20 -8.09 7.01
CA THR A 108 13.00 -8.61 8.13
C THR A 108 13.97 -7.58 8.69
N ASP A 109 14.38 -6.58 7.91
CA ASP A 109 15.27 -5.51 8.36
C ASP A 109 14.61 -4.60 9.42
N GLY A 110 13.27 -4.64 9.55
CA GLY A 110 12.50 -3.90 10.54
C GLY A 110 12.26 -4.64 11.86
N PHE A 111 12.96 -5.76 12.11
CA PHE A 111 12.83 -6.61 13.30
C PHE A 111 14.11 -6.66 14.16
N ASP A 112 14.97 -5.65 14.06
CA ASP A 112 16.13 -5.53 14.96
C ASP A 112 15.72 -5.26 16.43
N LYS A 113 16.69 -5.39 17.35
CA LYS A 113 16.46 -5.16 18.79
C LYS A 113 15.88 -3.78 19.10
N LYS A 114 16.20 -2.77 18.30
CA LYS A 114 15.70 -1.40 18.48
C LYS A 114 14.22 -1.33 18.13
N ASN A 115 13.82 -1.86 16.97
CA ASN A 115 12.45 -1.89 16.50
C ASN A 115 11.56 -2.74 17.41
N LEU A 116 12.02 -3.92 17.84
CA LEU A 116 11.28 -4.77 18.79
C LEU A 116 10.98 -4.03 20.11
N ARG A 117 11.97 -3.31 20.64
CA ARG A 117 11.80 -2.49 21.85
C ARG A 117 10.81 -1.34 21.65
N LEU A 118 10.90 -0.62 20.52
CA LEU A 118 10.01 0.52 20.21
C LEU A 118 8.57 0.06 19.95
N ALA A 119 8.40 -1.12 19.35
CA ALA A 119 7.12 -1.79 19.17
C ALA A 119 6.59 -2.45 20.46
N LYS A 120 7.32 -2.33 21.58
CA LYS A 120 6.96 -2.87 22.89
C LYS A 120 6.77 -4.39 22.89
N TYR A 121 7.60 -5.14 22.16
CA TYR A 121 7.67 -6.61 22.34
C TYR A 121 8.37 -6.91 23.66
N GLU A 122 7.75 -7.76 24.48
CA GLU A 122 8.26 -8.11 25.80
C GLU A 122 9.61 -8.84 25.66
N ASN A 123 10.56 -8.48 26.53
CA ASN A 123 11.92 -9.05 26.54
C ASN A 123 12.67 -9.01 25.20
N GLY A 124 12.20 -8.23 24.22
CA GLY A 124 12.77 -8.21 22.87
C GLY A 124 12.52 -9.51 22.09
N GLU A 125 11.48 -10.27 22.43
CA GLU A 125 11.09 -11.47 21.71
C GLU A 125 10.75 -11.13 20.25
N ASN A 126 11.35 -11.87 19.32
CA ASN A 126 11.11 -11.68 17.90
C ASN A 126 9.86 -12.47 17.48
N PRO A 127 8.77 -11.82 17.05
CA PRO A 127 7.54 -12.50 16.62
C PRO A 127 7.76 -13.42 15.42
N LEU A 128 8.86 -13.22 14.66
CA LEU A 128 9.24 -14.12 13.56
C LEU A 128 9.81 -15.47 14.07
N GLU A 129 10.06 -15.62 15.36
CA GLU A 129 10.69 -16.80 15.96
C GLU A 129 9.86 -17.42 17.10
N SER A 130 8.86 -16.70 17.62
CA SER A 130 8.10 -17.09 18.82
C SER A 130 6.88 -17.99 18.59
N GLY A 131 6.61 -18.41 17.35
CA GLY A 131 5.43 -19.21 16.99
C GLY A 131 4.11 -18.41 16.95
N VAL A 132 4.13 -17.10 17.23
CA VAL A 132 2.95 -16.22 17.15
C VAL A 132 2.37 -16.15 15.73
N LEU A 133 3.19 -16.45 14.72
CA LEU A 133 2.78 -16.47 13.32
C LEU A 133 2.42 -17.87 12.82
N ASP A 134 2.26 -18.85 13.72
CA ASP A 134 1.80 -20.18 13.36
C ASP A 134 0.37 -20.10 12.79
N GLY A 135 0.16 -20.74 11.64
CA GLY A 135 -1.10 -20.68 10.91
C GLY A 135 -1.19 -19.59 9.83
N TYR A 136 -0.13 -18.80 9.62
CA TYR A 136 -0.04 -17.84 8.50
C TYR A 136 1.03 -18.25 7.48
N GLU A 137 0.86 -17.83 6.22
CA GLU A 137 1.92 -17.93 5.20
C GLU A 137 2.91 -16.76 5.38
N VAL A 138 4.01 -16.97 6.12
CA VAL A 138 4.98 -15.91 6.40
C VAL A 138 6.06 -15.81 5.31
N ILE A 139 6.01 -14.74 4.52
CA ILE A 139 6.98 -14.39 3.48
C ILE A 139 8.00 -13.40 4.06
N ARG A 140 9.21 -13.87 4.31
CA ARG A 140 10.30 -13.08 4.91
C ARG A 140 11.21 -12.51 3.84
N ILE A 141 11.26 -11.18 3.72
CA ILE A 141 12.07 -10.49 2.72
C ILE A 141 12.94 -9.44 3.42
N PRO A 142 14.27 -9.42 3.23
CA PRO A 142 15.11 -8.31 3.68
C PRO A 142 14.97 -7.12 2.71
N VAL A 143 13.78 -6.50 2.72
CA VAL A 143 13.37 -5.49 1.72
C VAL A 143 14.32 -4.30 1.70
N THR A 144 14.71 -3.78 2.86
CA THR A 144 15.60 -2.61 2.96
C THR A 144 16.97 -2.96 2.37
N LYS A 145 17.52 -4.10 2.73
CA LYS A 145 18.81 -4.58 2.24
C LYS A 145 18.78 -4.80 0.72
N LEU A 146 17.80 -5.52 0.20
CA LEU A 146 17.66 -5.80 -1.23
C LEU A 146 17.43 -4.52 -2.05
N THR A 147 16.68 -3.56 -1.51
CA THR A 147 16.49 -2.25 -2.15
C THR A 147 17.82 -1.49 -2.23
N ARG A 148 18.62 -1.48 -1.16
CA ARG A 148 19.95 -0.84 -1.17
C ARG A 148 20.90 -1.52 -2.14
N GLU A 149 20.89 -2.85 -2.20
CA GLU A 149 21.70 -3.64 -3.14
C GLU A 149 21.31 -3.35 -4.60
N ALA A 150 20.01 -3.30 -4.91
CA ALA A 150 19.53 -2.93 -6.24
C ALA A 150 19.91 -1.50 -6.65
N LEU A 151 20.18 -0.64 -5.67
CA LEU A 151 20.53 0.77 -5.87
C LEU A 151 22.01 1.05 -5.57
N ILE A 152 22.88 0.04 -5.53
CA ILE A 152 24.28 0.20 -5.14
C ILE A 152 25.01 1.20 -6.04
N ASP A 153 24.77 1.15 -7.34
CA ASP A 153 25.39 2.01 -8.37
C ASP A 153 24.75 3.40 -8.49
N SER A 154 23.71 3.70 -7.70
CA SER A 154 23.11 5.03 -7.70
C SER A 154 23.84 6.00 -6.76
N ASP A 155 23.95 7.25 -7.19
CA ASP A 155 24.53 8.37 -6.44
C ASP A 155 23.65 8.87 -5.27
N LEU A 156 22.56 8.18 -4.98
CA LEU A 156 21.62 8.55 -3.92
C LEU A 156 22.23 8.34 -2.53
N SER A 157 21.79 9.16 -1.57
CA SER A 157 22.11 8.94 -0.16
C SER A 157 21.45 7.65 0.35
N THR A 158 21.99 7.04 1.41
CA THR A 158 21.36 5.87 2.05
C THR A 158 19.90 6.13 2.42
N ARG A 159 19.61 7.35 2.88
CA ARG A 159 18.25 7.77 3.22
C ARG A 159 17.33 7.74 1.99
N ASP A 160 17.79 8.24 0.85
CA ASP A 160 16.98 8.25 -0.38
C ASP A 160 16.79 6.85 -0.96
N LYS A 161 17.81 5.98 -0.85
CA LYS A 161 17.69 4.55 -1.19
C LYS A 161 16.63 3.87 -0.31
N ASP A 162 16.63 4.15 1.00
CA ASP A 162 15.66 3.59 1.95
C ASP A 162 14.22 4.04 1.65
N LEU A 163 14.03 5.25 1.12
CA LEU A 163 12.71 5.73 0.70
C LEU A 163 12.14 4.99 -0.51
N CYS A 164 12.95 4.22 -1.25
CA CYS A 164 12.50 3.43 -2.39
C CYS A 164 12.01 2.02 -2.00
N LYS A 165 12.14 1.63 -0.72
CA LYS A 165 11.79 0.26 -0.25
C LYS A 165 10.33 -0.10 -0.49
N ASN A 166 9.44 0.90 -0.49
CA ASN A 166 8.02 0.72 -0.77
C ASN A 166 7.76 0.35 -2.24
N MET A 167 8.56 0.87 -3.18
CA MET A 167 8.51 0.46 -4.59
C MET A 167 8.96 -0.98 -4.77
N PHE A 168 9.97 -1.45 -4.02
CA PHE A 168 10.36 -2.86 -4.04
C PHE A 168 9.18 -3.76 -3.67
N VAL A 169 8.50 -3.46 -2.56
CA VAL A 169 7.32 -4.23 -2.14
C VAL A 169 6.22 -4.18 -3.19
N LEU A 170 5.95 -3.00 -3.76
CA LEU A 170 4.96 -2.84 -4.82
C LEU A 170 5.26 -3.73 -6.03
N GLY A 171 6.53 -3.78 -6.45
CA GLY A 171 6.98 -4.63 -7.54
C GLY A 171 6.76 -6.11 -7.26
N PHE A 172 7.09 -6.55 -6.03
CA PHE A 172 6.85 -7.92 -5.59
C PHE A 172 5.36 -8.27 -5.59
N LEU A 173 4.49 -7.36 -5.17
CA LEU A 173 3.04 -7.59 -5.19
C LEU A 173 2.48 -7.61 -6.61
N TYR A 174 2.98 -6.76 -7.52
CA TYR A 174 2.61 -6.86 -8.93
C TYR A 174 3.01 -8.20 -9.53
N TRP A 175 4.19 -8.70 -9.16
CA TRP A 175 4.57 -10.06 -9.52
C TRP A 175 3.60 -11.09 -8.93
N ARG A 176 3.31 -11.04 -7.62
CA ARG A 176 2.44 -12.01 -6.92
C ARG A 176 1.03 -12.05 -7.50
N TYR A 177 0.46 -10.92 -7.89
CA TYR A 177 -0.91 -10.80 -8.41
C TYR A 177 -1.00 -10.74 -9.94
N ASN A 178 0.06 -11.17 -10.65
CA ASN A 178 0.09 -11.21 -12.11
C ASN A 178 -0.27 -9.86 -12.78
N ARG A 179 0.19 -8.76 -12.21
CA ARG A 179 -0.05 -7.39 -12.69
C ARG A 179 1.13 -6.88 -13.53
N SER A 180 0.84 -5.95 -14.45
CA SER A 180 1.87 -5.19 -15.18
C SER A 180 2.44 -4.05 -14.33
N LEU A 181 3.70 -3.67 -14.60
CA LEU A 181 4.36 -2.50 -14.01
C LEU A 181 3.99 -1.17 -14.69
N ASP A 182 3.39 -1.21 -15.87
CA ASP A 182 3.32 -0.07 -16.80
C ASP A 182 2.66 1.18 -16.19
N SER A 183 1.50 1.02 -15.53
CA SER A 183 0.77 2.15 -14.93
C SER A 183 1.63 2.90 -13.90
N THR A 184 2.41 2.16 -13.12
CA THR A 184 3.29 2.73 -12.09
C THR A 184 4.53 3.36 -12.71
N LEU A 185 5.11 2.72 -13.74
CA LEU A 185 6.24 3.31 -14.47
C LEU A 185 5.86 4.65 -15.10
N ASP A 186 4.67 4.75 -15.68
CA ASP A 186 4.18 5.99 -16.29
C ASP A 186 3.88 7.06 -15.24
N PHE A 187 3.25 6.70 -14.13
CA PHE A 187 3.08 7.59 -12.98
C PHE A 187 4.43 8.15 -12.50
N LEU A 188 5.43 7.29 -12.29
CA LEU A 188 6.74 7.70 -11.81
C LEU A 188 7.40 8.67 -12.80
N ARG A 189 7.38 8.35 -14.10
CA ARG A 189 7.93 9.22 -15.16
C ARG A 189 7.29 10.59 -15.16
N GLN A 190 5.97 10.68 -15.01
CA GLN A 190 5.26 11.96 -14.94
C GLN A 190 5.62 12.72 -13.66
N LYS A 191 5.51 12.07 -12.50
CA LYS A 191 5.67 12.69 -11.17
C LYS A 191 7.10 13.14 -10.89
N LEU A 192 8.09 12.35 -11.32
CA LEU A 192 9.51 12.56 -11.03
C LEU A 192 10.32 12.99 -12.26
N SER A 193 9.65 13.44 -13.34
CA SER A 193 10.29 13.95 -14.57
C SER A 193 11.40 14.98 -14.33
N ARG A 194 11.28 15.78 -13.26
CA ARG A 194 12.27 16.81 -12.88
C ARG A 194 13.36 16.31 -11.91
N LYS A 195 13.27 15.07 -11.42
CA LYS A 195 14.16 14.46 -10.43
C LYS A 195 14.67 13.11 -10.93
N LEU A 196 15.46 13.12 -12.01
CA LEU A 196 15.86 11.93 -12.75
C LEU A 196 16.53 10.85 -11.88
N ALA A 197 17.43 11.21 -10.98
CA ALA A 197 18.07 10.24 -10.09
C ALA A 197 17.05 9.50 -9.18
N LEU A 198 16.03 10.20 -8.68
CA LEU A 198 14.96 9.57 -7.89
C LEU A 198 14.01 8.75 -8.77
N LEU A 199 13.73 9.23 -9.99
CA LEU A 199 12.93 8.48 -10.96
C LEU A 199 13.57 7.12 -11.27
N GLU A 200 14.84 7.13 -11.65
CA GLU A 200 15.59 5.92 -11.98
C GLU A 200 15.66 4.98 -10.78
N ALA A 201 15.94 5.50 -9.58
CA ALA A 201 15.98 4.68 -8.38
C ALA A 201 14.63 4.02 -8.04
N ASN A 202 13.52 4.75 -8.14
CA ASN A 202 12.19 4.18 -7.89
C ASN A 202 11.82 3.12 -8.93
N ILE A 203 12.14 3.34 -10.21
CA ILE A 203 11.95 2.35 -11.28
C ILE A 203 12.80 1.11 -11.05
N THR A 204 14.07 1.28 -10.69
CA THR A 204 14.99 0.18 -10.40
C THR A 204 14.53 -0.63 -9.20
N ALA A 205 14.13 0.02 -8.10
CA ALA A 205 13.57 -0.65 -6.93
C ALA A 205 12.29 -1.42 -7.25
N LEU A 206 11.37 -0.83 -8.03
CA LEU A 206 10.14 -1.48 -8.50
C LEU A 206 10.44 -2.76 -9.30
N ARG A 207 11.36 -2.67 -10.26
CA ARG A 207 11.77 -3.83 -11.08
C ARG A 207 12.48 -4.88 -10.25
N ALA A 208 13.36 -4.48 -9.33
CA ALA A 208 14.05 -5.40 -8.43
C ALA A 208 13.05 -6.23 -7.60
N GLY A 209 12.00 -5.58 -7.06
CA GLY A 209 10.92 -6.27 -6.36
C GLY A 209 10.16 -7.27 -7.23
N TYR A 210 9.86 -6.90 -8.48
CA TYR A 210 9.20 -7.80 -9.43
C TYR A 210 10.08 -9.03 -9.75
N HIS A 211 11.36 -8.80 -10.10
CA HIS A 211 12.30 -9.86 -10.43
C HIS A 211 12.67 -10.74 -9.23
N TYR A 212 12.62 -10.21 -8.02
CA TYR A 212 12.77 -11.01 -6.80
C TYR A 212 11.73 -12.13 -6.74
N GLY A 213 10.47 -11.83 -7.09
CA GLY A 213 9.41 -12.83 -7.19
C GLY A 213 9.68 -13.92 -8.23
N ASP A 214 10.25 -13.57 -9.39
CA ASP A 214 10.60 -14.55 -10.43
C ASP A 214 11.75 -15.47 -10.03
N THR A 215 12.77 -14.90 -9.40
CA THR A 215 14.04 -15.58 -9.11
C THR A 215 13.98 -16.46 -7.87
N VAL A 216 13.19 -16.08 -6.86
CA VAL A 216 13.07 -16.86 -5.64
C VAL A 216 12.14 -18.06 -5.87
N GLU A 217 12.72 -19.26 -5.77
CA GLU A 217 12.00 -20.53 -5.94
C GLU A 217 11.03 -20.84 -4.78
N ALA A 218 11.17 -20.13 -3.65
CA ALA A 218 10.27 -20.29 -2.49
C ALA A 218 8.81 -19.93 -2.81
N PHE A 219 8.55 -19.19 -3.89
CA PHE A 219 7.20 -18.81 -4.30
C PHE A 219 6.73 -19.69 -5.45
N THR A 220 5.76 -20.56 -5.18
CA THR A 220 5.23 -21.56 -6.13
C THR A 220 3.95 -21.10 -6.85
N THR A 221 3.23 -20.13 -6.26
CA THR A 221 1.92 -19.68 -6.74
C THR A 221 1.90 -18.18 -7.00
N ARG A 222 1.29 -17.81 -8.13
CA ARG A 222 0.84 -16.44 -8.43
C ARG A 222 -0.68 -16.42 -8.40
N TYR A 223 -1.25 -15.28 -8.09
CA TYR A 223 -2.68 -15.09 -8.00
C TYR A 223 -3.18 -14.23 -9.16
N GLU A 224 -4.38 -14.51 -9.61
CA GLU A 224 -5.08 -13.71 -10.62
C GLU A 224 -6.47 -13.37 -10.10
N VAL A 225 -6.80 -12.07 -10.09
CA VAL A 225 -8.15 -11.58 -9.85
C VAL A 225 -8.73 -11.12 -11.17
N LYS A 226 -9.80 -11.77 -11.61
CA LYS A 226 -10.44 -11.47 -12.89
C LYS A 226 -11.12 -10.08 -12.86
N PRO A 227 -11.37 -9.46 -14.02
CA PRO A 227 -12.19 -8.26 -14.09
C PRO A 227 -13.59 -8.51 -13.53
N ALA A 228 -14.15 -7.51 -12.85
CA ALA A 228 -15.53 -7.53 -12.39
C ALA A 228 -16.49 -7.27 -13.57
N PRO A 229 -17.74 -7.78 -13.51
CA PRO A 229 -18.77 -7.47 -14.49
C PRO A 229 -19.26 -6.03 -14.31
N LEU A 230 -18.49 -5.07 -14.84
CA LEU A 230 -18.79 -3.64 -14.79
C LEU A 230 -19.61 -3.22 -16.02
N GLU A 231 -20.58 -2.33 -15.83
CA GLU A 231 -21.30 -1.70 -16.94
C GLU A 231 -20.34 -0.90 -17.85
N LYS A 232 -20.67 -0.74 -19.12
CA LYS A 232 -19.83 0.07 -20.01
C LYS A 232 -20.00 1.54 -19.66
N GLY A 233 -18.92 2.22 -19.29
CA GLY A 233 -18.97 3.63 -18.94
C GLY A 233 -17.60 4.24 -18.67
N ALA A 234 -17.61 5.53 -18.35
CA ALA A 234 -16.45 6.24 -17.82
C ALA A 234 -16.46 6.14 -16.29
N TYR A 235 -15.44 5.51 -15.74
CA TYR A 235 -15.27 5.34 -14.31
C TYR A 235 -14.34 6.42 -13.74
N ARG A 236 -14.59 6.80 -12.49
CA ARG A 236 -13.73 7.70 -11.73
C ARG A 236 -13.48 7.10 -10.36
N ASN A 237 -12.21 6.94 -10.01
CA ASN A 237 -11.80 6.73 -8.63
C ASN A 237 -11.99 8.05 -7.87
N ILE A 238 -12.71 8.03 -6.75
CA ILE A 238 -13.10 9.24 -6.02
C ILE A 238 -13.20 8.98 -4.51
N MET A 239 -12.75 9.94 -3.72
CA MET A 239 -12.90 9.94 -2.26
C MET A 239 -14.23 10.57 -1.83
N GLY A 240 -14.77 10.18 -0.67
CA GLY A 240 -16.06 10.68 -0.18
C GLY A 240 -16.14 12.21 -0.07
N ASN A 241 -15.10 12.86 0.47
CA ASN A 241 -15.04 14.33 0.56
C ASN A 241 -15.02 15.01 -0.83
N GLU A 242 -14.30 14.43 -1.80
CA GLU A 242 -14.26 14.96 -3.17
C GLU A 242 -15.62 14.80 -3.86
N ALA A 243 -16.30 13.66 -3.66
CA ALA A 243 -17.65 13.42 -4.17
C ALA A 243 -18.65 14.43 -3.59
N LEU A 244 -18.55 14.74 -2.29
CA LEU A 244 -19.39 15.75 -1.66
C LEU A 244 -19.13 17.15 -2.24
N VAL A 245 -17.87 17.53 -2.44
CA VAL A 245 -17.49 18.81 -3.05
C VAL A 245 -18.08 18.95 -4.46
N ILE A 246 -17.93 17.92 -5.30
CA ILE A 246 -18.51 17.90 -6.65
C ILE A 246 -20.04 18.00 -6.58
N GLY A 247 -20.68 17.30 -5.64
CA GLY A 247 -22.12 17.38 -5.42
C GLY A 247 -22.60 18.78 -5.05
N LEU A 248 -21.91 19.45 -4.11
CA LEU A 248 -22.22 20.81 -3.68
C LEU A 248 -22.08 21.82 -4.82
N ILE A 249 -20.99 21.76 -5.58
CA ILE A 249 -20.76 22.63 -6.75
C ILE A 249 -21.84 22.39 -7.81
N THR A 250 -22.15 21.12 -8.11
CA THR A 250 -23.16 20.75 -9.09
C THR A 250 -24.55 21.28 -8.70
N ALA A 251 -24.92 21.15 -7.42
CA ALA A 251 -26.19 21.65 -6.91
C ALA A 251 -26.29 23.18 -7.03
N ALA A 252 -25.25 23.91 -6.65
CA ALA A 252 -25.20 25.36 -6.76
C ALA A 252 -25.33 25.85 -8.22
N GLN A 253 -24.59 25.21 -9.14
CA GLN A 253 -24.69 25.51 -10.57
C GLN A 253 -26.09 25.24 -11.13
N LYS A 254 -26.70 24.10 -10.81
CA LYS A 254 -28.07 23.77 -11.25
C LYS A 254 -29.14 24.70 -10.66
N ALA A 255 -28.92 25.19 -9.44
CA ALA A 255 -29.81 26.14 -8.79
C ALA A 255 -29.62 27.59 -9.27
N GLY A 256 -28.52 27.89 -9.97
CA GLY A 256 -28.18 29.25 -10.35
C GLY A 256 -27.86 30.15 -9.14
N LEU A 257 -27.41 29.56 -8.03
CA LEU A 257 -27.11 30.27 -6.77
C LEU A 257 -25.63 30.19 -6.44
N PRO A 258 -25.06 31.22 -5.80
CA PRO A 258 -23.69 31.14 -5.29
C PRO A 258 -23.60 30.10 -4.16
N LEU A 259 -22.55 29.29 -4.19
CA LEU A 259 -22.23 28.38 -3.09
C LEU A 259 -21.53 29.16 -1.97
N PHE A 260 -22.12 29.18 -0.79
CA PHE A 260 -21.48 29.66 0.43
C PHE A 260 -21.24 28.47 1.36
N TYR A 261 -19.99 28.26 1.76
CA TYR A 261 -19.59 27.19 2.67
C TYR A 261 -18.84 27.77 3.87
N GLY A 262 -19.45 27.69 5.06
CA GLY A 262 -18.84 28.07 6.33
C GLY A 262 -18.46 26.83 7.12
N SER A 263 -17.17 26.67 7.46
CA SER A 263 -16.67 25.52 8.21
C SER A 263 -15.52 25.89 9.13
N TYR A 264 -15.28 25.06 10.13
CA TYR A 264 -14.08 25.08 10.97
C TYR A 264 -13.19 23.87 10.61
N PRO A 265 -11.86 24.00 10.54
CA PRO A 265 -10.98 22.86 10.27
C PRO A 265 -11.09 21.77 11.34
N ILE A 266 -11.54 20.58 10.94
CA ILE A 266 -11.66 19.39 11.79
C ILE A 266 -11.49 18.12 10.94
N THR A 267 -10.65 17.17 11.37
CA THR A 267 -10.52 15.86 10.71
C THR A 267 -11.82 15.04 10.90
N PRO A 268 -12.41 14.42 9.86
CA PRO A 268 -11.96 14.32 8.46
C PRO A 268 -12.57 15.34 7.48
N ALA A 269 -13.26 16.39 7.95
CA ALA A 269 -14.02 17.32 7.11
C ALA A 269 -13.21 18.50 6.51
N SER A 270 -12.00 18.77 7.01
CA SER A 270 -11.15 19.87 6.53
C SER A 270 -10.90 19.86 5.02
N ASP A 271 -10.82 18.68 4.40
CA ASP A 271 -10.54 18.58 2.97
C ASP A 271 -11.68 19.10 2.08
N ILE A 272 -12.92 19.12 2.58
CA ILE A 272 -14.06 19.73 1.90
C ILE A 272 -13.83 21.23 1.78
N LEU A 273 -13.40 21.88 2.87
CA LEU A 273 -13.07 23.30 2.89
C LEU A 273 -11.91 23.61 1.94
N HIS A 274 -10.83 22.83 2.00
CA HIS A 274 -9.67 23.04 1.14
C HIS A 274 -10.00 22.90 -0.34
N SER A 275 -10.84 21.91 -0.69
CA SER A 275 -11.20 21.64 -2.09
C SER A 275 -12.15 22.70 -2.66
N LEU A 276 -13.09 23.21 -1.86
CA LEU A 276 -14.00 24.30 -2.28
C LEU A 276 -13.31 25.67 -2.41
N ALA A 277 -12.14 25.84 -1.79
CA ALA A 277 -11.38 27.09 -1.82
C ALA A 277 -10.42 27.20 -3.02
N GLN A 278 -10.24 26.13 -3.80
CA GLN A 278 -9.45 26.11 -5.04
C GLN A 278 -10.25 26.63 -6.22
#